data_AF-A0A547E7S1-F1
#
_entry.id   AF-A0A547E7S1-F1
#
_cell.length_a   1.000
_cell.length_b   1.000
_cell.length_c   1.000
_cell.angle_alpha   90.00
_cell.angle_beta   90.00
_cell.angle_gamma   90.00
#
_symmetry.space_group_name_H-M   'P 1'
#
loop_
_entity.id
_entity.type
_entity.pdbx_description
1 polymer ?
#
loop_
_entity_poly.entity_id
_entity_poly.type
_entity_poly.pdbx_seq_one_letter_code
_entity_poly.pdbx_strand_id
1 'polypeptide(L)'
;MNTQPKFDLYQHITDRIVVALEQGTAPWLKPWSHPECNMALPRNAVSNRLYSGINTLLLWIATAEHGYKQCKWITAKKANELGGYIRKGEKATVVMNYRPDEREKLDEEGNIVYDEEGNPEMERHFFINKHNLFNLDQCENLPVELYDPVSEPKQPKSEPNQYDIFAEIRQIIKGMDLQVEMKPSNRAFYQPGEDKVVMPEMKQFANAQAFHSVLLHEMTHATGANNRLNREGITSGKAKFGNKVYAFEELIAEMGGAFLCAYLGFDTVPQNAAYIESWIRVLKEDKRAIVRASGKAREACQYMLDALNVAQLADKYDVFEEAA
;
A
#
# COMPACT_ATOMS: atom_id res chain seq x y z
N MET A 1 -13.88 38.59 12.53
CA MET A 1 -12.69 37.71 12.71
C MET A 1 -12.59 36.83 11.48
N ASN A 2 -11.55 37.02 10.67
CA ASN A 2 -11.36 36.30 9.42
C ASN A 2 -10.73 34.94 9.75
N THR A 3 -11.53 33.96 10.16
CA THR A 3 -11.06 32.60 10.38
C THR A 3 -10.73 31.99 9.03
N GLN A 4 -9.47 32.09 8.60
CA GLN A 4 -8.99 31.26 7.50
C GLN A 4 -9.36 29.81 7.81
N PRO A 5 -9.99 29.09 6.86
CA PRO A 5 -10.37 27.71 7.09
C PRO A 5 -9.12 26.89 7.44
N LYS A 6 -9.19 26.17 8.57
CA LYS A 6 -8.12 25.28 9.03
C LYS A 6 -7.81 24.30 7.89
N PHE A 7 -6.55 24.25 7.46
CA PHE A 7 -6.12 23.37 6.37
C PHE A 7 -6.54 21.91 6.65
N ASP A 8 -7.45 21.41 5.83
CA ASP A 8 -7.96 20.05 5.91
C ASP A 8 -7.05 19.11 5.10
N LEU A 9 -6.21 18.38 5.83
CA LEU A 9 -5.26 17.47 5.22
C LEU A 9 -5.93 16.30 4.50
N TYR A 10 -7.06 15.81 5.02
CA TYR A 10 -7.80 14.72 4.39
C TYR A 10 -8.37 15.15 3.05
N GLN A 11 -8.96 16.35 3.02
CA GLN A 11 -9.47 16.91 1.78
C GLN A 11 -8.34 17.14 0.78
N HIS A 12 -7.24 17.77 1.20
CA HIS A 12 -6.10 18.03 0.33
C HIS A 12 -5.53 16.75 -0.31
N ILE A 13 -5.38 15.68 0.47
CA ILE A 13 -4.89 14.39 -0.03
C ILE A 13 -5.89 13.76 -1.00
N THR A 14 -7.17 13.78 -0.65
CA THR A 14 -8.23 13.22 -1.47
C THR A 14 -8.34 13.95 -2.80
N ASP A 15 -8.33 15.28 -2.79
CA ASP A 15 -8.39 16.10 -3.99
C ASP A 15 -7.24 15.77 -4.96
N ARG A 16 -6.01 15.64 -4.44
CA ARG A 16 -4.85 15.26 -5.26
C ARG A 16 -5.03 13.89 -5.92
N ILE A 17 -5.56 12.92 -5.19
CA ILE A 17 -5.77 11.56 -5.70
C ILE A 17 -6.92 11.53 -6.72
N VAL A 18 -8.01 12.26 -6.45
CA VAL A 18 -9.13 12.41 -7.38
C VAL A 18 -8.67 13.07 -8.69
N VAL A 19 -7.87 14.15 -8.63
CA VAL A 19 -7.32 14.80 -9.82
C VAL A 19 -6.48 13.84 -10.66
N ALA A 20 -5.62 13.04 -10.02
CA ALA A 20 -4.83 12.04 -10.72
C ALA A 20 -5.72 10.99 -11.42
N LEU A 21 -6.74 10.47 -10.71
CA LEU A 21 -7.70 9.51 -11.26
C LEU A 21 -8.51 10.09 -12.43
N GLU A 22 -8.96 11.35 -12.34
CA GLU A 22 -9.68 12.05 -13.41
C GLU A 22 -8.83 12.27 -14.66
N GLN A 23 -7.51 12.39 -14.52
CA GLN A 23 -6.55 12.43 -15.63
C GLN A 23 -6.24 11.04 -16.19
N GLY A 24 -7.01 10.02 -15.82
CA GLY A 24 -6.83 8.63 -16.26
C GLY A 24 -5.59 7.96 -15.66
N THR A 25 -5.00 8.55 -14.61
CA THR A 25 -3.80 8.01 -13.97
C THR A 25 -4.08 7.65 -12.51
N ALA A 26 -4.21 6.37 -12.22
CA ALA A 26 -4.20 5.93 -10.83
C ALA A 26 -2.81 6.16 -10.19
N PRO A 27 -2.73 6.82 -9.01
CA PRO A 27 -1.46 7.08 -8.32
C PRO A 27 -0.59 5.85 -8.05
N TRP A 28 -1.24 4.71 -7.77
CA TRP A 28 -0.62 3.41 -7.60
C TRP A 28 -0.29 2.70 -8.93
N LEU A 29 -0.25 3.43 -10.05
CA LEU A 29 0.30 2.98 -11.33
C LEU A 29 1.52 3.80 -11.78
N LYS A 30 1.78 4.98 -11.20
CA LYS A 30 2.78 5.93 -11.72
C LYS A 30 4.27 5.54 -11.56
N PRO A 31 4.78 4.98 -10.45
CA PRO A 31 6.21 4.64 -10.37
C PRO A 31 6.59 3.49 -11.33
N TRP A 32 5.62 2.73 -11.85
CA TRP A 32 5.84 1.64 -12.80
C TRP A 32 5.90 2.09 -14.27
N SER A 33 5.66 3.37 -14.56
CA SER A 33 5.62 3.91 -15.92
C SER A 33 6.91 4.59 -16.39
N HIS A 34 7.92 4.73 -15.52
CA HIS A 34 9.17 5.45 -15.83
C HIS A 34 10.41 4.54 -15.71
N PRO A 35 11.13 4.25 -16.81
CA PRO A 35 12.23 3.27 -16.81
C PRO A 35 13.44 3.66 -15.95
N GLU A 36 13.57 4.94 -15.60
CA GLU A 36 14.66 5.46 -14.74
C GLU A 36 14.29 5.60 -13.26
N CYS A 37 13.04 5.34 -12.87
CA CYS A 37 12.65 5.48 -11.48
C CYS A 37 12.99 4.20 -10.73
N ASN A 38 13.75 4.30 -9.63
CA ASN A 38 14.01 3.13 -8.79
C ASN A 38 12.67 2.67 -8.20
N MET A 39 12.17 1.54 -8.69
CA MET A 39 10.83 0.98 -8.50
C MET A 39 10.53 0.51 -7.07
N ALA A 40 11.41 0.89 -6.14
CA ALA A 40 11.35 0.50 -4.76
C ALA A 40 10.28 1.30 -4.01
N LEU A 41 9.69 0.65 -3.02
CA LEU A 41 8.84 1.31 -2.04
C LEU A 41 9.58 2.51 -1.42
N PRO A 42 8.92 3.68 -1.25
CA PRO A 42 9.54 4.84 -0.66
C PRO A 42 10.08 4.50 0.72
N ARG A 43 11.29 4.95 1.03
CA ARG A 43 11.93 4.64 2.31
C ARG A 43 12.63 5.84 2.93
N ASN A 44 12.77 5.80 4.24
CA ASN A 44 13.53 6.79 4.97
C ASN A 44 15.02 6.68 4.58
N ALA A 45 15.63 7.80 4.20
CA ALA A 45 17.00 7.81 3.68
C ALA A 45 18.06 7.27 4.65
N VAL A 46 17.84 7.40 5.96
CA VAL A 46 18.83 7.02 6.98
C VAL A 46 18.56 5.63 7.54
N SER A 47 17.33 5.37 7.96
CA SER A 47 16.97 4.09 8.58
C SER A 47 16.62 2.98 7.57
N ASN A 48 16.48 3.32 6.28
CA ASN A 48 15.93 2.45 5.24
C ASN A 48 14.53 1.87 5.53
N ARG A 49 13.86 2.34 6.60
CA ARG A 49 12.49 1.94 6.91
C ARG A 49 11.55 2.34 5.77
N LEU A 50 10.79 1.37 5.27
CA LEU A 50 9.75 1.60 4.26
C LEU A 50 8.63 2.47 4.83
N TYR A 51 8.16 3.42 4.02
CA TYR A 51 6.87 4.06 4.24
C TYR A 51 5.75 3.11 3.82
N SER A 52 4.57 3.29 4.40
CA SER A 52 3.44 2.37 4.23
C SER A 52 2.10 3.10 4.10
N GLY A 53 1.12 2.44 3.49
CA GLY A 53 -0.25 2.94 3.38
C GLY A 53 -0.31 4.23 2.57
N ILE A 54 -1.04 5.25 3.07
CA ILE A 54 -1.24 6.50 2.34
C ILE A 54 0.08 7.24 2.04
N ASN A 55 1.08 7.12 2.90
CA ASN A 55 2.38 7.76 2.66
C ASN A 55 3.09 7.19 1.44
N THR A 56 2.91 5.91 1.13
CA THR A 56 3.44 5.30 -0.10
C THR A 56 2.89 6.01 -1.33
N LEU A 57 1.57 6.22 -1.38
CA LEU A 57 0.91 6.93 -2.48
C LEU A 57 1.37 8.39 -2.60
N LEU A 58 1.40 9.12 -1.47
CA LEU A 58 1.78 10.54 -1.48
C LEU A 58 3.21 10.75 -2.00
N LEU A 59 4.13 9.89 -1.60
CA LEU A 59 5.52 9.94 -2.03
C LEU A 59 5.68 9.50 -3.49
N TRP A 60 4.92 8.51 -3.95
CA TRP A 60 4.90 8.12 -5.37
C TRP A 60 4.32 9.20 -6.28
N ILE A 61 3.22 9.84 -5.88
CA ILE A 61 2.66 10.99 -6.61
C ILE A 61 3.73 12.08 -6.73
N ALA A 62 4.37 12.45 -5.61
CA ALA A 62 5.41 13.48 -5.63
C ALA A 62 6.61 13.09 -6.51
N THR A 63 7.03 11.83 -6.47
CA THR A 63 8.08 11.26 -7.34
C THR A 63 7.72 11.43 -8.80
N ALA A 64 6.49 11.05 -9.18
CA ALA A 64 6.03 11.12 -10.56
C ALA A 64 5.83 12.56 -11.05
N GLU A 65 5.29 13.45 -10.21
CA GLU A 65 5.07 14.87 -10.54
C GLU A 65 6.40 15.61 -10.80
N HIS A 66 7.46 15.27 -10.07
CA HIS A 66 8.73 15.99 -10.11
C HIS A 66 9.86 15.22 -10.82
N GLY A 67 9.61 13.98 -11.25
CA GLY A 67 10.60 13.13 -11.90
C GLY A 67 11.77 12.74 -10.99
N TYR A 68 11.53 12.52 -9.69
CA TYR A 68 12.58 12.06 -8.78
C TYR A 68 13.05 10.64 -9.16
N LYS A 69 14.36 10.44 -9.13
CA LYS A 69 15.07 9.19 -9.40
C LYS A 69 15.30 8.37 -8.13
N GLN A 70 15.45 9.04 -7.00
CA GLN A 70 15.65 8.39 -5.70
C GLN A 70 14.30 7.98 -5.07
N CYS A 71 14.26 6.81 -4.43
CA CYS A 71 13.11 6.37 -3.64
C CYS A 71 13.25 6.76 -2.14
N LYS A 72 14.34 7.45 -1.79
CA LYS A 72 14.71 7.79 -0.43
C LYS A 72 14.28 9.21 -0.07
N TRP A 73 13.72 9.34 1.14
CA TRP A 73 13.15 10.58 1.65
C TRP A 73 13.71 10.94 3.03
N ILE A 74 13.92 12.23 3.24
CA ILE A 74 14.57 12.78 4.44
C ILE A 74 13.86 14.06 4.92
N THR A 75 13.92 14.33 6.22
CA THR A 75 13.48 15.63 6.76
C THR A 75 14.60 16.67 6.60
N ALA A 76 14.26 17.95 6.43
CA ALA A 76 15.27 19.03 6.40
C ALA A 76 16.19 19.04 7.63
N LYS A 77 15.64 18.80 8.83
CA LYS A 77 16.43 18.67 10.07
C LYS A 77 17.51 17.60 9.93
N LYS A 78 17.12 16.40 9.47
CA LYS A 78 18.06 15.29 9.32
C LYS A 78 19.07 15.51 8.20
N ALA A 79 18.69 16.18 7.11
CA ALA A 79 19.64 16.55 6.06
C ALA A 79 20.74 17.48 6.60
N ASN A 80 20.34 18.51 7.35
CA ASN A 80 21.27 19.45 7.98
C ASN A 80 22.19 18.79 9.02
N GLU A 81 21.68 17.86 9.83
CA GLU A 81 22.49 17.06 10.77
C GLU A 81 23.58 16.24 10.06
N LEU A 82 23.37 15.87 8.80
CA LEU A 82 24.30 15.08 7.99
C LEU A 82 25.23 15.96 7.14
N GLY A 83 25.23 17.28 7.35
CA GLY A 83 26.05 18.25 6.61
C GLY A 83 25.49 18.65 5.24
N GLY A 84 24.36 18.07 4.82
CA GLY A 84 23.66 18.46 3.60
C GLY A 84 22.62 19.54 3.84
N TYR A 85 21.95 19.97 2.78
CA TYR A 85 20.85 20.93 2.86
C TYR A 85 19.85 20.72 1.73
N ILE A 86 18.64 21.23 1.92
CA ILE A 86 17.61 21.26 0.87
C ILE A 86 17.92 22.44 -0.07
N ARG A 87 17.91 22.20 -1.39
CA ARG A 87 18.13 23.28 -2.36
C ARG A 87 17.08 24.39 -2.22
N LYS A 88 17.51 25.62 -2.49
CA LYS A 88 16.64 26.80 -2.38
C LYS A 88 15.47 26.70 -3.36
N GLY A 89 14.24 26.85 -2.85
CA GLY A 89 13.00 26.84 -3.65
C GLY A 89 12.31 25.48 -3.74
N GLU A 90 12.96 24.40 -3.29
CA GLU A 90 12.36 23.08 -3.23
C GLU A 90 11.18 23.03 -2.24
N LYS A 91 10.13 22.28 -2.62
CA LYS A 91 8.92 22.12 -1.81
C LYS A 91 8.90 20.75 -1.15
N ALA A 92 8.48 20.72 0.11
CA ALA A 92 8.31 19.48 0.84
C ALA A 92 7.08 18.70 0.37
N THR A 93 7.17 17.38 0.42
CA THR A 93 6.01 16.48 0.40
C THR A 93 5.54 16.21 1.82
N VAL A 94 4.27 16.48 2.08
CA VAL A 94 3.65 16.27 3.40
C VAL A 94 3.21 14.82 3.53
N VAL A 95 3.66 14.14 4.57
CA VAL A 95 3.21 12.79 4.95
C VAL A 95 2.53 12.79 6.32
N MET A 96 1.77 11.74 6.60
CA MET A 96 0.99 11.58 7.83
C MET A 96 1.53 10.45 8.69
N ASN A 97 1.60 10.68 10.00
CA ASN A 97 1.79 9.61 10.96
C ASN A 97 0.62 9.57 11.93
N TYR A 98 0.08 8.37 12.16
CA TYR A 98 -0.97 8.14 13.14
C TYR A 98 -0.33 7.82 14.48
N ARG A 99 -0.63 8.65 15.48
CA ARG A 99 -0.31 8.35 16.87
C ARG A 99 -1.60 7.94 17.57
N PRO A 100 -1.71 6.71 18.08
CA PRO A 100 -2.84 6.32 18.90
C PRO A 100 -2.88 7.21 20.16
N ASP A 101 -4.09 7.60 20.54
CA ASP A 101 -4.40 8.36 21.74
C ASP A 101 -5.59 7.68 22.40
N GLU A 102 -5.47 7.33 23.67
CA GLU A 102 -6.56 6.73 24.43
C GLU A 102 -7.10 7.78 25.38
N ARG A 103 -8.41 8.02 25.31
CA ARG A 103 -9.12 8.97 26.18
C ARG A 103 -10.29 8.27 26.83
N GLU A 104 -10.72 8.79 27.96
CA GLU A 104 -11.98 8.39 28.56
C GLU A 104 -13.12 8.77 27.61
N LYS A 105 -13.98 7.80 27.31
CA LYS A 105 -15.16 7.98 26.48
C LYS A 105 -16.14 8.87 27.22
N LEU A 106 -16.67 9.87 26.51
CA LEU A 106 -17.65 10.80 27.07
C LEU A 106 -19.03 10.51 26.49
N ASP A 107 -20.08 10.64 27.30
CA ASP A 107 -21.47 10.62 26.84
C ASP A 107 -21.86 11.94 26.12
N GLU A 108 -23.10 12.03 25.62
CA GLU A 108 -23.60 13.23 24.93
C GLU A 108 -23.62 14.49 25.83
N GLU A 109 -23.56 14.31 27.15
CA GLU A 109 -23.56 15.36 28.16
C GLU A 109 -22.14 15.72 28.63
N GLY A 110 -21.13 14.99 28.17
CA GLY A 110 -19.71 15.21 28.46
C GLY A 110 -19.19 14.49 29.72
N ASN A 111 -19.92 13.51 30.26
CA ASN A 111 -19.50 12.72 31.41
C ASN A 111 -18.75 11.45 31.00
N ILE A 112 -17.81 10.99 31.84
CA ILE A 112 -17.07 9.74 31.62
C ILE A 112 -18.04 8.55 31.64
N VAL A 113 -18.01 7.74 30.59
CA VAL A 113 -18.72 6.46 30.51
C VAL A 113 -17.89 5.40 31.24
N TYR A 114 -18.54 4.60 32.08
CA TYR A 114 -17.90 3.50 32.81
C TYR A 114 -18.39 2.14 32.28
N ASP A 115 -17.53 1.14 32.32
CA ASP A 115 -17.84 -0.25 31.97
C ASP A 115 -18.62 -0.97 33.10
N GLU A 116 -19.01 -2.22 32.85
CA GLU A 116 -19.75 -3.06 33.82
C GLU A 116 -18.96 -3.34 35.12
N GLU A 117 -17.64 -3.13 35.10
CA GLU A 117 -16.74 -3.31 36.25
C GLU A 117 -16.45 -1.99 36.98
N GLY A 118 -16.99 -0.86 36.49
CA GLY A 118 -16.82 0.47 37.08
C GLY A 118 -15.54 1.19 36.68
N ASN A 119 -14.83 0.74 35.64
CA ASN A 119 -13.67 1.45 35.08
C ASN A 119 -14.10 2.39 33.95
N PRO A 120 -13.43 3.55 33.75
CA PRO A 120 -13.68 4.40 32.59
C PRO A 120 -13.53 3.62 31.27
N GLU A 121 -14.58 3.62 30.45
CA GLU A 121 -14.52 3.09 29.09
C GLU A 121 -13.58 3.99 28.27
N MET A 122 -12.58 3.41 27.61
CA MET A 122 -11.60 4.17 26.84
C MET A 122 -11.99 4.22 25.35
N GLU A 123 -12.05 5.42 24.78
CA GLU A 123 -12.15 5.64 23.35
C GLU A 123 -10.76 5.85 22.73
N ARG A 124 -10.47 5.10 21.66
CA ARG A 124 -9.25 5.27 20.86
C ARG A 124 -9.43 6.37 19.83
N HIS A 125 -8.75 7.48 20.05
CA HIS A 125 -8.55 8.52 19.06
C HIS A 125 -7.21 8.35 18.35
N PHE A 126 -7.06 9.04 17.22
CA PHE A 126 -5.78 9.11 16.51
C PHE A 126 -5.42 10.55 16.24
N PHE A 127 -4.22 10.94 16.67
CA PHE A 127 -3.61 12.18 16.26
C PHE A 127 -2.85 12.00 14.96
N ILE A 128 -3.05 12.93 14.04
CA ILE A 128 -2.32 12.99 12.78
C ILE A 128 -1.17 13.98 12.95
N ASN A 129 0.04 13.44 12.98
CA ASN A 129 1.24 14.25 12.86
C ASN A 129 1.60 14.43 11.40
N LYS A 130 1.82 15.69 11.02
CA LYS A 130 2.32 16.05 9.69
C LYS A 130 3.84 16.07 9.73
N HIS A 131 4.47 15.43 8.75
CA HIS A 131 5.90 15.54 8.55
C HIS A 131 6.19 16.03 7.13
N ASN A 132 7.15 16.95 7.02
CA ASN A 132 7.63 17.47 5.76
C ASN A 132 8.86 16.65 5.36
N LEU A 133 8.74 15.93 4.26
CA LEU A 133 9.81 15.14 3.67
C LEU A 133 10.28 15.75 2.35
N PHE A 134 11.55 15.57 2.08
CA PHE A 134 12.21 15.92 0.84
C PHE A 134 12.84 14.66 0.26
N ASN A 135 12.73 14.50 -1.05
CA ASN A 135 13.44 13.45 -1.75
C ASN A 135 14.94 13.75 -1.72
N LEU A 136 15.80 12.72 -1.75
CA LEU A 136 17.25 12.93 -1.80
C LEU A 136 17.69 13.74 -3.03
N ASP A 137 16.94 13.65 -4.14
CA ASP A 137 17.18 14.47 -5.32
C ASP A 137 16.96 15.96 -5.08
N GLN A 138 16.29 16.37 -4.00
CA GLN A 138 16.10 17.78 -3.61
C GLN A 138 17.23 18.32 -2.72
N CYS A 139 18.17 17.46 -2.34
CA CYS A 139 19.22 17.78 -1.38
C CYS A 139 20.57 17.94 -2.07
N GLU A 140 21.45 18.73 -1.46
CA GLU A 140 22.87 18.86 -1.82
C GLU A 140 23.75 18.55 -0.61
N ASN A 141 25.01 18.16 -0.87
CA ASN A 141 26.04 17.91 0.12
C ASN A 141 25.68 16.82 1.17
N LEU A 142 24.84 15.85 0.80
CA LEU A 142 24.60 14.66 1.61
C LEU A 142 25.66 13.59 1.34
N PRO A 143 25.95 12.71 2.33
CA PRO A 143 26.84 11.56 2.13
C PRO A 143 26.41 10.71 0.93
N VAL A 144 27.37 10.36 0.06
CA VAL A 144 27.10 9.69 -1.22
C VAL A 144 26.47 8.31 -1.02
N GLU A 145 26.76 7.66 0.11
CA GLU A 145 26.27 6.34 0.49
C GLU A 145 24.75 6.33 0.76
N LEU A 146 24.15 7.51 1.00
CA LEU A 146 22.70 7.63 1.15
C LEU A 146 21.99 7.49 -0.18
N TYR A 147 22.61 7.86 -1.29
CA TYR A 147 21.98 7.79 -2.60
C TYR A 147 21.94 6.33 -3.07
N ASP A 148 20.79 5.91 -3.56
CA ASP A 148 20.72 4.68 -4.32
C ASP A 148 21.53 4.86 -5.61
N PRO A 149 22.29 3.84 -6.04
CA PRO A 149 23.00 3.91 -7.31
C PRO A 149 21.98 4.16 -8.41
N VAL A 150 22.20 5.23 -9.18
CA VAL A 150 21.42 5.47 -10.41
C VAL A 150 21.70 4.27 -11.29
N SER A 151 20.69 3.41 -11.44
CA SER A 151 20.83 2.27 -12.33
C SER A 151 21.07 2.83 -13.72
N GLU A 152 22.23 2.53 -14.33
CA GLU A 152 22.34 2.63 -15.78
C GLU A 152 21.13 1.93 -16.40
N PRO A 153 20.56 2.44 -17.52
CA PRO A 153 19.42 1.81 -18.16
C PRO A 153 19.73 0.34 -18.25
N LYS A 154 18.93 -0.48 -17.54
CA LYS A 154 19.21 -1.91 -17.38
C LYS A 154 19.49 -2.43 -18.79
N GLN A 155 20.76 -2.73 -19.12
CA GLN A 155 21.02 -3.82 -20.04
C GLN A 155 20.12 -4.95 -19.54
N PRO A 156 19.40 -5.70 -20.40
CA PRO A 156 18.47 -6.71 -19.95
C PRO A 156 19.22 -7.67 -19.03
N LYS A 157 19.22 -7.35 -17.72
CA LYS A 157 19.69 -8.20 -16.66
C LYS A 157 18.79 -9.40 -16.86
N SER A 158 19.40 -10.58 -16.95
CA SER A 158 18.73 -11.87 -16.82
C SER A 158 17.48 -11.65 -15.98
N GLU A 159 16.31 -11.88 -16.57
CA GLU A 159 15.01 -11.60 -15.96
C GLU A 159 15.12 -11.84 -14.45
N PRO A 160 14.72 -10.89 -13.57
CA PRO A 160 14.80 -11.10 -12.13
C PRO A 160 14.29 -12.51 -11.86
N ASN A 161 15.13 -13.36 -11.27
CA ASN A 161 15.00 -14.81 -11.36
C ASN A 161 13.54 -15.19 -11.10
N GLN A 162 12.77 -15.39 -12.18
CA GLN A 162 11.31 -15.40 -12.07
C GLN A 162 10.88 -16.51 -11.11
N TYR A 163 11.70 -17.57 -11.05
CA TYR A 163 11.60 -18.67 -10.11
C TYR A 163 11.60 -18.25 -8.63
N ASP A 164 12.43 -17.28 -8.22
CA ASP A 164 12.51 -16.81 -6.83
C ASP A 164 11.26 -16.01 -6.44
N ILE A 165 10.82 -15.10 -7.31
CA ILE A 165 9.59 -14.33 -7.09
C ILE A 165 8.36 -15.26 -7.05
N PHE A 166 8.32 -16.26 -7.93
CA PHE A 166 7.25 -17.27 -7.87
C PHE A 166 7.34 -18.13 -6.61
N ALA A 167 8.53 -18.36 -6.06
CA ALA A 167 8.70 -19.09 -4.81
C ALA A 167 8.11 -18.30 -3.63
N GLU A 168 8.36 -16.99 -3.54
CA GLU A 168 7.78 -16.13 -2.50
C GLU A 168 6.26 -16.10 -2.59
N ILE A 169 5.66 -15.97 -3.78
CA ILE A 169 4.20 -16.01 -3.93
C ILE A 169 3.63 -17.37 -3.49
N ARG A 170 4.29 -18.48 -3.85
CA ARG A 170 3.88 -19.82 -3.39
C ARG A 170 3.98 -19.96 -1.87
N GLN A 171 5.03 -19.42 -1.26
CA GLN A 171 5.19 -19.41 0.20
C GLN A 171 4.12 -18.56 0.89
N ILE A 172 3.76 -17.41 0.32
CA ILE A 172 2.63 -16.60 0.81
C ILE A 172 1.34 -17.42 0.74
N ILE A 173 1.04 -18.06 -0.40
CA ILE A 173 -0.17 -18.90 -0.56
C ILE A 173 -0.20 -20.01 0.50
N LYS A 174 0.93 -20.71 0.72
CA LYS A 174 1.09 -21.74 1.75
C LYS A 174 0.86 -21.18 3.16
N GLY A 175 1.52 -20.07 3.50
CA GLY A 175 1.41 -19.44 4.82
C GLY A 175 0.03 -18.82 5.11
N MET A 176 -0.72 -18.48 4.05
CA MET A 176 -2.12 -18.03 4.16
C MET A 176 -3.12 -19.19 4.25
N ASP A 177 -2.67 -20.43 4.05
CA ASP A 177 -3.54 -21.61 3.81
C ASP A 177 -4.60 -21.33 2.74
N LEU A 178 -4.19 -20.66 1.65
CA LEU A 178 -5.10 -20.21 0.61
C LEU A 178 -5.17 -21.23 -0.53
N GLN A 179 -6.37 -21.66 -0.90
CA GLN A 179 -6.56 -22.44 -2.10
C GLN A 179 -6.52 -21.54 -3.35
N VAL A 180 -5.69 -21.91 -4.33
CA VAL A 180 -5.65 -21.26 -5.66
C VAL A 180 -5.96 -22.30 -6.74
N GLU A 181 -7.07 -22.14 -7.44
CA GLU A 181 -7.50 -23.01 -8.54
C GLU A 181 -7.23 -22.31 -9.89
N MET A 182 -6.47 -22.97 -10.76
CA MET A 182 -6.24 -22.54 -12.13
C MET A 182 -7.09 -23.36 -13.09
N LYS A 183 -7.92 -22.71 -13.90
CA LYS A 183 -8.75 -23.38 -14.91
C LYS A 183 -9.00 -22.49 -16.13
N PRO A 184 -9.39 -23.05 -17.28
CA PRO A 184 -9.87 -22.26 -18.41
C PRO A 184 -11.01 -21.34 -17.98
N SER A 185 -10.76 -20.03 -17.98
CA SER A 185 -11.70 -19.01 -17.49
C SER A 185 -11.42 -17.67 -18.16
N ASN A 186 -12.44 -16.81 -18.28
CA ASN A 186 -12.27 -15.43 -18.72
C ASN A 186 -12.29 -14.44 -17.55
N ARG A 187 -12.24 -14.94 -16.30
CA ARG A 187 -12.32 -14.15 -15.08
C ARG A 187 -11.39 -14.72 -14.01
N ALA A 188 -10.67 -13.82 -13.35
CA ALA A 188 -10.06 -14.06 -12.05
C ALA A 188 -10.98 -13.50 -10.95
N PHE A 189 -11.03 -14.17 -9.80
CA PHE A 189 -11.78 -13.69 -8.63
C PHE A 189 -11.41 -14.48 -7.36
N TYR A 190 -11.47 -13.82 -6.22
CA TYR A 190 -11.62 -14.47 -4.92
C TYR A 190 -13.09 -14.83 -4.65
N GLN A 191 -13.33 -16.05 -4.16
CA GLN A 191 -14.65 -16.59 -3.81
C GLN A 191 -14.75 -16.76 -2.29
N PRO A 192 -15.39 -15.81 -1.56
CA PRO A 192 -15.42 -15.85 -0.09
C PRO A 192 -16.06 -17.10 0.51
N GLY A 193 -17.09 -17.65 -0.14
CA GLY A 193 -17.84 -18.80 0.37
C GLY A 193 -17.05 -20.13 0.37
N GLU A 194 -16.06 -20.27 -0.50
CA GLU A 194 -15.16 -21.44 -0.55
C GLU A 194 -13.75 -21.11 -0.06
N ASP A 195 -13.51 -19.87 0.36
CA ASP A 195 -12.21 -19.33 0.71
C ASP A 195 -11.09 -19.62 -0.31
N LYS A 196 -11.41 -19.43 -1.61
CA LYS A 196 -10.56 -19.84 -2.73
C LYS A 196 -10.38 -18.72 -3.74
N VAL A 197 -9.18 -18.61 -4.31
CA VAL A 197 -8.91 -17.78 -5.50
C VAL A 197 -9.03 -18.64 -6.75
N VAL A 198 -9.77 -18.16 -7.74
CA VAL A 198 -9.90 -18.76 -9.07
C VAL A 198 -9.16 -17.88 -10.07
N MET A 199 -8.25 -18.48 -10.83
CA MET A 199 -7.47 -17.81 -11.87
C MET A 199 -7.69 -18.48 -13.24
N PRO A 200 -7.71 -17.71 -14.35
CA PRO A 200 -7.47 -18.26 -15.68
C PRO A 200 -6.12 -18.99 -15.73
N GLU A 201 -5.97 -19.93 -16.67
CA GLU A 201 -4.69 -20.61 -16.84
C GLU A 201 -3.58 -19.61 -17.21
N MET A 202 -2.36 -19.83 -16.71
CA MET A 202 -1.23 -18.92 -16.94
C MET A 202 -0.98 -18.64 -18.43
N LYS A 203 -1.22 -19.63 -19.31
CA LYS A 203 -1.12 -19.51 -20.78
C LYS A 203 -2.11 -18.52 -21.42
N GLN A 204 -3.15 -18.11 -20.69
CA GLN A 204 -4.13 -17.12 -21.15
C GLN A 204 -3.67 -15.68 -20.91
N PHE A 205 -2.57 -15.48 -20.18
CA PHE A 205 -1.99 -14.16 -19.91
C PHE A 205 -0.86 -13.86 -20.90
N ALA A 206 -0.63 -12.56 -21.14
CA ALA A 206 0.42 -12.12 -22.06
C ALA A 206 1.84 -12.50 -21.56
N ASN A 207 2.04 -12.53 -20.25
CA ASN A 207 3.28 -12.93 -19.61
C ASN A 207 3.03 -13.29 -18.13
N ALA A 208 4.05 -13.83 -17.46
CA ALA A 208 3.97 -14.22 -16.06
C ALA A 208 3.68 -13.04 -15.11
N GLN A 209 4.27 -11.86 -15.35
CA GLN A 209 4.03 -10.70 -14.49
C GLN A 209 2.56 -10.26 -14.50
N ALA A 210 1.90 -10.31 -15.66
CA ALA A 210 0.47 -10.02 -15.77
C ALA A 210 -0.37 -11.03 -14.99
N PHE A 211 -0.02 -12.32 -15.04
CA PHE A 211 -0.68 -13.36 -14.23
C PHE A 211 -0.51 -13.08 -12.73
N HIS A 212 0.72 -12.82 -12.27
CA HIS A 212 1.00 -12.63 -10.85
C HIS A 212 0.44 -11.33 -10.30
N SER A 213 0.43 -10.27 -11.09
CA SER A 213 -0.25 -9.02 -10.75
C SER A 213 -1.73 -9.25 -10.42
N VAL A 214 -2.46 -9.96 -11.29
CA VAL A 214 -3.86 -10.31 -11.04
C VAL A 214 -4.01 -11.27 -9.86
N LEU A 215 -3.12 -12.25 -9.71
CA LEU A 215 -3.14 -13.15 -8.56
C LEU A 215 -2.97 -12.39 -7.23
N LEU A 216 -2.04 -11.43 -7.15
CA LEU A 216 -1.80 -10.62 -5.95
C LEU A 216 -3.01 -9.71 -5.63
N HIS A 217 -3.73 -9.22 -6.65
CA HIS A 217 -5.01 -8.52 -6.46
C HIS A 217 -6.03 -9.45 -5.79
N GLU A 218 -6.24 -10.66 -6.32
CA GLU A 218 -7.20 -11.61 -5.75
C GLU A 218 -6.79 -12.13 -4.37
N MET A 219 -5.50 -12.34 -4.14
CA MET A 219 -4.96 -12.65 -2.82
C MET A 219 -5.21 -11.52 -1.82
N THR A 220 -5.15 -10.26 -2.28
CA THR A 220 -5.52 -9.11 -1.44
C THR A 220 -6.98 -9.19 -1.03
N HIS A 221 -7.91 -9.53 -1.93
CA HIS A 221 -9.30 -9.83 -1.53
C HIS A 221 -9.39 -10.96 -0.52
N ALA A 222 -8.65 -12.05 -0.74
CA ALA A 222 -8.65 -13.21 0.16
C ALA A 222 -8.24 -12.86 1.59
N THR A 223 -7.33 -11.90 1.80
CA THR A 223 -7.01 -11.44 3.16
C THR A 223 -8.20 -10.85 3.92
N GLY A 224 -9.27 -10.45 3.22
CA GLY A 224 -10.48 -9.90 3.83
C GLY A 224 -11.46 -10.94 4.39
N ALA A 225 -11.17 -12.24 4.25
CA ALA A 225 -11.97 -13.33 4.78
C ALA A 225 -12.22 -13.23 6.30
N ASN A 226 -13.28 -13.87 6.78
CA ASN A 226 -13.70 -13.80 8.19
C ASN A 226 -12.64 -14.35 9.17
N ASN A 227 -11.92 -15.39 8.75
CA ASN A 227 -10.79 -15.98 9.50
C ASN A 227 -9.48 -15.18 9.39
N ARG A 228 -9.50 -14.03 8.70
CA ARG A 228 -8.32 -13.18 8.44
C ARG A 228 -8.58 -11.76 8.89
N LEU A 229 -8.59 -10.78 7.99
CA LEU A 229 -8.80 -9.37 8.32
C LEU A 229 -10.28 -8.97 8.44
N ASN A 230 -11.21 -9.90 8.20
CA ASN A 230 -12.65 -9.76 8.36
C ASN A 230 -13.18 -8.40 7.84
N ARG A 231 -12.91 -8.10 6.58
CA ARG A 231 -13.32 -6.82 5.98
C ARG A 231 -14.78 -6.87 5.58
N GLU A 232 -15.53 -5.80 5.91
CA GLU A 232 -16.95 -5.67 5.58
C GLU A 232 -17.25 -5.92 4.10
N GLY A 233 -16.36 -5.47 3.21
CA GLY A 233 -16.48 -5.68 1.76
C GLY A 233 -16.47 -7.13 1.31
N ILE A 234 -15.97 -8.05 2.16
CA ILE A 234 -15.90 -9.48 1.90
C ILE A 234 -16.95 -10.24 2.71
N THR A 235 -17.11 -9.92 4.00
CA THR A 235 -17.85 -10.79 4.93
C THR A 235 -19.32 -10.39 5.14
N SER A 236 -19.69 -9.14 4.87
CA SER A 236 -21.02 -8.64 5.24
C SER A 236 -22.17 -9.05 4.31
N GLY A 237 -21.86 -9.57 3.12
CA GLY A 237 -22.85 -9.78 2.05
C GLY A 237 -23.43 -8.49 1.44
N LYS A 238 -23.00 -7.31 1.90
CA LYS A 238 -23.47 -6.01 1.39
C LYS A 238 -22.74 -5.57 0.12
N ALA A 239 -21.53 -6.08 -0.13
CA ALA A 239 -20.78 -5.75 -1.34
C ALA A 239 -21.49 -6.32 -2.57
N LYS A 240 -21.94 -5.44 -3.45
CA LYS A 240 -22.57 -5.79 -4.72
C LYS A 240 -21.95 -4.93 -5.81
N PHE A 241 -21.69 -5.54 -6.96
CA PHE A 241 -21.12 -4.84 -8.11
C PHE A 241 -21.81 -3.48 -8.34
N GLY A 242 -21.00 -2.43 -8.44
CA GLY A 242 -21.46 -1.05 -8.65
C GLY A 242 -21.87 -0.27 -7.39
N ASN A 243 -21.92 -0.90 -6.21
CA ASN A 243 -22.16 -0.17 -4.96
C ASN A 243 -20.88 0.31 -4.28
N LYS A 244 -21.04 1.22 -3.31
CA LYS A 244 -19.90 1.89 -2.62
C LYS A 244 -19.05 0.92 -1.79
N VAL A 245 -19.68 -0.09 -1.20
CA VAL A 245 -18.98 -1.10 -0.38
C VAL A 245 -18.06 -1.94 -1.26
N TYR A 246 -18.57 -2.37 -2.41
CA TYR A 246 -17.81 -3.09 -3.42
C TYR A 246 -16.68 -2.22 -3.99
N ALA A 247 -16.97 -0.98 -4.41
CA ALA A 247 -15.96 -0.07 -4.94
C ALA A 247 -14.84 0.23 -3.93
N PHE A 248 -15.18 0.33 -2.64
CA PHE A 248 -14.19 0.52 -1.57
C PHE A 248 -13.30 -0.71 -1.37
N GLU A 249 -13.84 -1.92 -1.50
CA GLU A 249 -13.06 -3.17 -1.41
C GLU A 249 -12.16 -3.37 -2.65
N GLU A 250 -12.64 -3.05 -3.85
CA GLU A 250 -11.80 -3.03 -5.06
C GLU A 250 -10.65 -2.01 -4.94
N LEU A 251 -10.92 -0.84 -4.36
CA LEU A 251 -9.87 0.16 -4.10
C LEU A 251 -8.79 -0.39 -3.15
N ILE A 252 -9.19 -1.14 -2.12
CA ILE A 252 -8.26 -1.82 -1.20
C ILE A 252 -7.43 -2.87 -1.95
N ALA A 253 -8.08 -3.71 -2.75
CA ALA A 253 -7.43 -4.78 -3.50
C ALA A 253 -6.41 -4.25 -4.51
N GLU A 254 -6.77 -3.21 -5.25
CA GLU A 254 -5.90 -2.54 -6.20
C GLU A 254 -4.65 -1.96 -5.54
N MET A 255 -4.81 -1.19 -4.47
CA MET A 255 -3.66 -0.64 -3.75
C MET A 255 -2.80 -1.72 -3.11
N GLY A 256 -3.41 -2.77 -2.54
CA GLY A 256 -2.68 -3.87 -1.91
C GLY A 256 -1.88 -4.70 -2.92
N GLY A 257 -2.49 -5.02 -4.06
CA GLY A 257 -1.81 -5.66 -5.19
C GLY A 257 -0.65 -4.82 -5.69
N ALA A 258 -0.86 -3.52 -5.90
CA ALA A 258 0.21 -2.61 -6.30
C ALA A 258 1.36 -2.53 -5.27
N PHE A 259 1.06 -2.43 -3.98
CA PHE A 259 2.07 -2.41 -2.92
C PHE A 259 2.88 -3.71 -2.86
N LEU A 260 2.24 -4.87 -3.02
CA LEU A 260 2.93 -6.16 -3.08
C LEU A 260 3.75 -6.34 -4.35
N CYS A 261 3.23 -5.91 -5.50
CA CYS A 261 4.00 -5.88 -6.73
C CYS A 261 5.29 -5.08 -6.54
N ALA A 262 5.21 -3.85 -5.98
CA ALA A 262 6.40 -3.05 -5.68
C ALA A 262 7.34 -3.73 -4.67
N TYR A 263 6.81 -4.42 -3.66
CA TYR A 263 7.62 -5.13 -2.68
C TYR A 263 8.41 -6.29 -3.32
N LEU A 264 7.74 -7.11 -4.13
CA LEU A 264 8.30 -8.30 -4.78
C LEU A 264 9.10 -7.96 -6.06
N GLY A 265 9.14 -6.69 -6.47
CA GLY A 265 9.89 -6.23 -7.63
C GLY A 265 9.20 -6.48 -8.97
N PHE A 266 7.86 -6.52 -8.99
CA PHE A 266 7.09 -6.56 -10.24
C PHE A 266 6.92 -5.17 -10.83
N ASP A 267 7.18 -5.11 -12.15
CA ASP A 267 7.03 -3.89 -12.94
C ASP A 267 5.60 -3.73 -13.48
N THR A 268 4.80 -4.80 -13.43
CA THR A 268 3.39 -4.81 -13.82
C THR A 268 2.49 -4.84 -12.60
N VAL A 269 1.56 -3.89 -12.53
CA VAL A 269 0.55 -3.76 -11.45
C VAL A 269 -0.87 -3.98 -11.99
N PRO A 270 -1.84 -4.31 -11.13
CA PRO A 270 -3.23 -4.49 -11.55
C PRO A 270 -3.76 -3.20 -12.20
N GLN A 271 -4.59 -3.34 -13.22
CA GLN A 271 -5.21 -2.20 -13.89
C GLN A 271 -6.68 -2.48 -14.14
N ASN A 272 -7.54 -2.13 -13.20
CA ASN A 272 -8.98 -2.19 -13.38
C ASN A 272 -9.58 -0.80 -13.68
N ALA A 273 -9.31 -0.28 -14.88
CA ALA A 273 -9.83 1.02 -15.33
C ALA A 273 -11.36 1.16 -15.22
N ALA A 274 -12.09 0.03 -15.28
CA ALA A 274 -13.54 -0.04 -15.15
C ALA A 274 -14.08 0.49 -13.80
N TYR A 275 -13.24 0.54 -12.75
CA TYR A 275 -13.66 0.97 -11.41
C TYR A 275 -13.30 2.42 -11.08
N ILE A 276 -12.52 3.11 -11.92
CA ILE A 276 -12.02 4.46 -11.66
C ILE A 276 -13.15 5.43 -11.32
N GLU A 277 -14.24 5.42 -12.09
CA GLU A 277 -15.40 6.30 -11.85
C GLU A 277 -16.05 6.01 -10.48
N SER A 278 -16.18 4.73 -10.13
CA SER A 278 -16.75 4.32 -8.84
C SER A 278 -15.86 4.73 -7.66
N TRP A 279 -14.53 4.67 -7.81
CA TRP A 279 -13.59 5.15 -6.80
C TRP A 279 -13.66 6.66 -6.64
N ILE A 280 -13.65 7.42 -7.75
CA ILE A 280 -13.78 8.88 -7.71
C ILE A 280 -15.04 9.28 -6.94
N ARG A 281 -16.16 8.60 -7.16
CA ARG A 281 -17.40 8.85 -6.41
C ARG A 281 -17.24 8.60 -4.91
N VAL A 282 -16.67 7.45 -4.52
CA VAL A 282 -16.41 7.13 -3.10
C VAL A 282 -15.51 8.18 -2.45
N LEU A 283 -14.47 8.63 -3.15
CA LEU A 283 -13.52 9.62 -2.66
C LEU A 283 -14.12 11.02 -2.53
N LYS A 284 -14.96 11.43 -3.49
CA LYS A 284 -15.64 12.74 -3.44
C LYS A 284 -16.68 12.81 -2.32
N GLU A 285 -17.33 11.70 -2.00
CA GLU A 285 -18.32 11.63 -0.92
C GLU A 285 -17.68 11.55 0.48
N ASP A 286 -16.46 11.01 0.60
CA ASP A 286 -15.75 10.89 1.87
C ASP A 286 -14.23 11.13 1.74
N LYS A 287 -13.80 12.32 2.17
CA LYS A 287 -12.39 12.74 2.21
C LYS A 287 -11.46 11.86 3.06
N ARG A 288 -11.99 10.95 3.89
CA ARG A 288 -11.19 9.99 4.67
C ARG A 288 -11.13 8.61 4.00
N ALA A 289 -11.92 8.37 2.96
CA ALA A 289 -12.01 7.07 2.32
C ALA A 289 -10.66 6.57 1.81
N ILE A 290 -9.89 7.41 1.11
CA ILE A 290 -8.59 7.00 0.58
C ILE A 290 -7.62 6.58 1.68
N VAL A 291 -7.59 7.33 2.78
CA VAL A 291 -6.74 6.98 3.92
C VAL A 291 -7.13 5.64 4.52
N ARG A 292 -8.43 5.41 4.74
CA ARG A 292 -8.92 4.13 5.29
C ARG A 292 -8.63 2.98 4.35
N ALA A 293 -8.87 3.16 3.06
CA ALA A 293 -8.60 2.15 2.04
C ALA A 293 -7.10 1.83 1.99
N SER A 294 -6.23 2.84 1.99
CA SER A 294 -4.77 2.62 2.00
C SER A 294 -4.28 1.99 3.30
N GLY A 295 -4.92 2.26 4.43
CA GLY A 295 -4.67 1.60 5.71
C GLY A 295 -4.99 0.11 5.67
N LYS A 296 -6.16 -0.25 5.12
CA LYS A 296 -6.59 -1.64 4.92
C LYS A 296 -5.74 -2.39 3.88
N ALA A 297 -5.33 -1.71 2.81
CA ALA A 297 -4.40 -2.25 1.83
C ALA A 297 -3.04 -2.57 2.46
N ARG A 298 -2.50 -1.66 3.30
CA ARG A 298 -1.29 -1.93 4.09
C ARG A 298 -1.45 -3.15 5.00
N GLU A 299 -2.57 -3.28 5.70
CA GLU A 299 -2.85 -4.43 6.58
C GLU A 299 -2.90 -5.74 5.79
N ALA A 300 -3.51 -5.74 4.60
CA ALA A 300 -3.51 -6.88 3.71
C ALA A 300 -2.09 -7.27 3.26
N CYS A 301 -1.27 -6.30 2.84
CA CYS A 301 0.13 -6.56 2.49
C CYS A 301 0.91 -7.11 3.69
N GLN A 302 0.75 -6.52 4.88
CA GLN A 302 1.44 -6.98 6.08
C GLN A 302 1.06 -8.42 6.41
N TYR A 303 -0.22 -8.77 6.36
CA TYR A 303 -0.69 -10.15 6.56
C TYR A 303 0.00 -11.13 5.61
N MET A 304 0.10 -10.78 4.32
CA MET A 304 0.75 -11.63 3.31
C MET A 304 2.25 -11.75 3.53
N LEU A 305 2.93 -10.66 3.92
CA LEU A 305 4.36 -10.69 4.24
C LEU A 305 4.67 -11.45 5.53
N ASP A 306 3.78 -11.39 6.53
CA ASP A 306 3.91 -12.18 7.75
C ASP A 306 3.75 -13.68 7.43
N ALA A 307 2.79 -14.04 6.57
CA ALA A 307 2.64 -15.40 6.06
C ALA A 307 3.89 -15.91 5.33
N LEU A 308 4.54 -15.05 4.52
CA LEU A 308 5.83 -15.36 3.89
C LEU A 308 6.91 -15.68 4.93
N ASN A 309 7.07 -14.81 5.94
CA ASN A 309 8.07 -14.98 6.99
C ASN A 309 7.85 -16.27 7.77
N VAL A 310 6.59 -16.59 8.12
CA VAL A 310 6.23 -17.83 8.82
C VAL A 310 6.57 -19.05 7.96
N ALA A 311 6.21 -19.04 6.67
CA ALA A 311 6.51 -20.16 5.76
C ALA A 311 8.02 -20.37 5.59
N GLN A 312 8.79 -19.28 5.43
CA GLN A 312 10.26 -19.34 5.33
C GLN A 312 10.93 -19.84 6.61
N LEU A 313 10.36 -19.56 7.78
CA LEU A 313 10.83 -20.12 9.04
C LEU A 313 10.51 -21.62 9.13
N ALA A 314 9.28 -22.03 8.81
CA ALA A 314 8.87 -23.44 8.83
C ALA A 314 9.73 -24.29 7.89
N ASP A 315 9.93 -23.85 6.64
CA ASP A 315 10.76 -24.56 5.66
C ASP A 315 12.22 -24.71 6.16
N LYS A 316 12.75 -23.77 6.96
CA LYS A 316 14.07 -23.94 7.58
C LYS A 316 14.06 -25.02 8.66
N TYR A 317 13.06 -25.07 9.51
CA TYR A 317 12.97 -26.07 10.59
C TYR A 317 12.78 -27.49 10.05
N ASP A 318 11.96 -27.68 9.01
CA ASP A 318 11.77 -28.99 8.37
C ASP A 318 13.10 -29.52 7.77
N VAL A 319 13.90 -28.66 7.16
CA VAL A 319 15.24 -29.01 6.63
C VAL A 319 16.22 -29.39 7.75
N PHE A 320 16.09 -28.81 8.95
CA PHE A 320 16.91 -29.20 10.10
C PHE A 320 16.47 -30.54 10.70
N GLU A 321 15.18 -30.87 10.70
CA GLU A 321 14.69 -32.17 11.16
C GLU A 321 15.01 -33.31 10.19
N GLU A 322 14.99 -33.08 8.88
CA GLU A 322 15.41 -34.09 7.89
C GLU A 322 16.93 -34.35 7.90
N ALA A 323 17.72 -33.40 8.41
CA ALA A 323 19.18 -33.50 8.49
C ALA A 323 19.71 -34.04 9.84
N ALA A 324 18.83 -34.28 10.82
CA ALA A 324 19.14 -34.80 12.17
C ALA A 324 18.89 -36.31 12.29
#